data_AF-A0A9W6WYJ9-F1
#
_entry.id   AF-A0A9W6WYJ9-F1
#
_cell.length_a   1.000
_cell.length_b   1.000
_cell.length_c   1.000
_cell.angle_alpha   90.00
_cell.angle_beta   90.00
_cell.angle_gamma   90.00
#
_symmetry.space_group_name_H-M   'P 1'
#
loop_
_entity.id
_entity.type
_entity.pdbx_description
1 polymer ?
#
loop_
_entity_poly.entity_id
_entity_poly.type
_entity_poly.pdbx_seq_one_letter_code
_entity_poly.pdbx_strand_id
1 'polypeptide(L)'
;MTTRTQPTSRKRSWYAACFLPGKAVVVVLTRRHWQVFGLFFAEATVLLLPLDVANNSTAIGCAEGWNTVCGNINMDLLWLMVFLSIVIFLVVLLPFAIFYYEADDGEDNPKNSQWGEAIKMELGTIAVAAALITVLYITSAESNIPMRALEVNSMSASEGFQAYVDGTTVSTAAVTAASNVTVQHLTLTLDQSMDRPGHGQSSWERKKQRRLDFVTLNKFKQSVYLLEGDVVDLKLCHEEYRNFNPLKPFFKLLLGCIASIISCMWFFHIALYMLPNTPLLPFLNTYFIWFDRWFPLFGTISVGIFSSYLLACAVKGCFKFGMRCFCIALHPMKLHGTYMNSLVFNLGLVLLCAIPSVQFCDQAFADYDRLTALRTLMGVQIHYLKGMRTIWDYNIFVYAILIISLITAGILLAKPRDRASPVDDIRKRIERQVRDTAAANSV
;
A
#
# COMPACT_ATOMS: atom_id res chain seq x y z
N MET A 1 -9.77 -38.26 51.59
CA MET A 1 -10.89 -37.92 50.67
C MET A 1 -11.13 -36.42 50.81
N THR A 2 -11.24 -35.60 49.77
CA THR A 2 -11.41 -35.89 48.34
C THR A 2 -10.64 -34.86 47.49
N THR A 3 -9.94 -35.33 46.46
CA THR A 3 -9.20 -34.50 45.50
C THR A 3 -10.15 -33.73 44.59
N ARG A 4 -9.93 -32.42 44.38
CA ARG A 4 -10.65 -31.62 43.38
C ARG A 4 -9.67 -31.12 42.30
N THR A 5 -9.77 -31.71 41.12
CA THR A 5 -8.91 -31.47 39.96
C THR A 5 -9.21 -30.12 39.29
N GLN A 6 -8.16 -29.37 38.91
CA GLN A 6 -8.30 -28.21 38.02
C GLN A 6 -8.70 -28.64 36.60
N PRO A 7 -9.53 -27.85 35.87
CA PRO A 7 -9.77 -28.07 34.45
C PRO A 7 -8.57 -27.63 33.62
N THR A 8 -8.09 -28.52 32.75
CA THR A 8 -6.92 -28.28 31.89
C THR A 8 -7.21 -27.34 30.72
N SER A 9 -6.25 -26.49 30.39
CA SER A 9 -6.32 -25.57 29.25
C SER A 9 -6.35 -26.35 27.92
N ARG A 10 -7.53 -26.46 27.30
CA ARG A 10 -7.72 -27.16 26.03
C ARG A 10 -7.02 -26.42 24.88
N LYS A 11 -5.86 -26.91 24.44
CA LYS A 11 -5.27 -26.58 23.13
C LYS A 11 -6.31 -26.87 22.04
N ARG A 12 -6.89 -25.86 21.39
CA ARG A 12 -7.74 -26.07 20.21
C ARG A 12 -6.86 -26.21 18.97
N SER A 13 -6.80 -27.44 18.45
CA SER A 13 -6.18 -27.75 17.17
C SER A 13 -6.94 -27.08 16.02
N TRP A 14 -6.20 -26.43 15.11
CA TRP A 14 -6.74 -25.64 13.99
C TRP A 14 -7.01 -26.49 12.72
N TYR A 15 -7.64 -27.67 12.85
CA TYR A 15 -7.94 -28.54 11.70
C TYR A 15 -9.31 -29.24 11.78
N ALA A 16 -10.30 -28.66 12.47
CA ALA A 16 -11.66 -29.17 12.54
C ALA A 16 -12.68 -28.12 12.05
N ALA A 17 -12.73 -27.91 10.74
CA ALA A 17 -13.80 -27.16 10.08
C ALA A 17 -14.90 -28.13 9.63
N CYS A 18 -16.00 -28.22 10.38
CA CYS A 18 -17.31 -28.62 9.84
C CYS A 18 -18.45 -28.28 10.82
N PHE A 19 -19.56 -27.76 10.30
CA PHE A 19 -20.86 -27.55 10.97
C PHE A 19 -20.91 -26.70 12.27
N LEU A 20 -21.13 -25.38 12.12
CA LEU A 20 -21.94 -24.53 13.01
C LEU A 20 -22.49 -23.33 12.18
N PRO A 21 -23.66 -22.75 12.49
CA PRO A 21 -24.50 -22.10 11.48
C PRO A 21 -24.19 -20.62 11.16
N GLY A 22 -24.13 -20.33 9.86
CA GLY A 22 -24.64 -19.09 9.24
C GLY A 22 -23.85 -17.80 9.44
N LYS A 23 -23.76 -17.28 10.67
CA LYS A 23 -23.34 -15.89 10.92
C LYS A 23 -21.87 -15.73 11.27
N ALA A 24 -21.31 -16.60 12.12
CA ALA A 24 -19.90 -16.53 12.52
C ALA A 24 -18.94 -16.91 11.37
N VAL A 25 -19.34 -17.85 10.51
CA VAL A 25 -18.53 -18.33 9.38
C VAL A 25 -18.28 -17.21 8.38
N VAL A 26 -19.32 -16.46 7.99
CA VAL A 26 -19.21 -15.32 7.07
C VAL A 26 -18.30 -14.25 7.65
N VAL A 27 -18.47 -13.85 8.91
CA VAL A 27 -17.69 -12.77 9.54
C VAL A 27 -16.21 -13.14 9.78
N VAL A 28 -15.90 -14.41 10.07
CA VAL A 28 -14.51 -14.85 10.30
C VAL A 28 -13.77 -15.12 8.97
N LEU A 29 -14.45 -15.65 7.94
CA LEU A 29 -13.87 -15.73 6.60
C LEU A 29 -13.65 -14.35 6.00
N THR A 30 -14.56 -13.38 6.18
CA THR A 30 -14.33 -12.05 5.59
C THR A 30 -13.11 -11.34 6.20
N ARG A 31 -12.96 -11.31 7.55
CA ARG A 31 -11.94 -10.51 8.27
C ARG A 31 -10.48 -10.60 7.78
N ARG A 32 -10.03 -11.71 7.19
CA ARG A 32 -8.65 -11.89 6.67
C ARG A 32 -8.51 -11.92 5.15
N HIS A 33 -9.60 -12.06 4.41
CA HIS A 33 -9.50 -12.29 2.96
C HIS A 33 -9.33 -10.98 2.20
N TRP A 34 -9.93 -9.87 2.64
CA TRP A 34 -9.76 -8.56 1.98
C TRP A 34 -8.30 -8.11 1.91
N GLN A 35 -7.49 -8.42 2.92
CA GLN A 35 -6.07 -8.03 2.94
C GLN A 35 -5.22 -8.91 2.04
N VAL A 36 -5.57 -10.20 1.92
CA VAL A 36 -4.97 -11.11 0.92
C VAL A 36 -5.37 -10.67 -0.49
N PHE A 37 -6.65 -10.32 -0.73
CA PHE A 37 -7.10 -9.80 -2.01
C PHE A 37 -6.46 -8.46 -2.37
N GLY A 38 -6.34 -7.51 -1.45
CA GLY A 38 -5.67 -6.24 -1.71
C GLY A 38 -4.17 -6.42 -2.01
N LEU A 39 -3.48 -7.32 -1.31
CA LEU A 39 -2.06 -7.61 -1.59
C LEU A 39 -1.90 -8.34 -2.93
N PHE A 40 -2.83 -9.24 -3.26
CA PHE A 40 -2.93 -9.87 -4.57
C PHE A 40 -3.16 -8.83 -5.68
N PHE A 41 -4.06 -7.86 -5.49
CA PHE A 41 -4.28 -6.78 -6.47
C PHE A 41 -3.04 -5.90 -6.65
N ALA A 42 -2.33 -5.55 -5.57
CA ALA A 42 -1.08 -4.79 -5.66
C ALA A 42 -0.02 -5.52 -6.50
N GLU A 43 0.19 -6.81 -6.26
CA GLU A 43 1.12 -7.65 -7.02
C GLU A 43 0.65 -7.85 -8.47
N ALA A 44 -0.64 -8.14 -8.68
CA ALA A 44 -1.23 -8.34 -9.99
C ALA A 44 -1.13 -7.08 -10.87
N THR A 45 -1.23 -5.88 -10.29
CA THR A 45 -1.02 -4.61 -11.01
C THR A 45 0.41 -4.48 -11.52
N VAL A 46 1.40 -4.96 -10.77
CA VAL A 46 2.82 -4.93 -11.15
C VAL A 46 3.18 -6.03 -12.15
N LEU A 47 2.52 -7.20 -12.06
CA LEU A 47 2.62 -8.29 -13.03
C LEU A 47 1.78 -8.06 -14.30
N LEU A 48 0.91 -7.06 -14.33
CA LEU A 48 0.16 -6.67 -15.53
C LEU A 48 1.08 -5.99 -16.58
N LEU A 49 2.17 -5.36 -16.16
CA LEU A 49 3.18 -4.78 -17.06
C LEU A 49 3.85 -5.82 -17.97
N PRO A 50 4.50 -6.90 -17.47
CA PRO A 50 5.05 -7.92 -18.35
C PRO A 50 3.98 -8.69 -19.14
N LEU A 51 2.72 -8.73 -18.66
CA LEU A 51 1.60 -9.28 -19.43
C LEU A 51 1.22 -8.38 -20.63
N ASP A 52 1.24 -7.05 -20.48
CA ASP A 52 1.02 -6.09 -21.58
C ASP A 52 2.12 -6.22 -22.65
N VAL A 53 3.39 -6.27 -22.23
CA VAL A 53 4.51 -6.52 -23.13
C VAL A 53 4.36 -7.86 -23.86
N ALA A 54 4.00 -8.93 -23.14
CA ALA A 54 3.77 -10.25 -23.75
C ALA A 54 2.59 -10.23 -24.75
N ASN A 55 1.51 -9.51 -24.43
CA ASN A 55 0.32 -9.37 -25.28
C ASN A 55 0.62 -8.67 -26.61
N ASN A 56 1.57 -7.74 -26.62
CA ASN A 56 2.03 -7.04 -27.81
C ASN A 56 3.23 -7.71 -28.52
N SER A 57 3.86 -8.70 -27.89
CA SER A 57 5.02 -9.41 -28.46
C SER A 57 4.63 -10.41 -29.57
N THR A 58 5.54 -10.63 -30.53
CA THR A 58 5.42 -11.71 -31.53
C THR A 58 5.72 -13.07 -30.89
N ALA A 59 4.72 -13.68 -30.27
CA ALA A 59 4.82 -15.05 -29.78
C ALA A 59 5.07 -16.04 -30.93
N ILE A 60 5.75 -17.16 -30.65
CA ILE A 60 6.10 -18.18 -31.66
C ILE A 60 4.82 -18.76 -32.27
N GLY A 61 4.56 -18.45 -33.54
CA GLY A 61 3.35 -18.85 -34.28
C GLY A 61 2.30 -17.74 -34.46
N CYS A 62 2.52 -16.56 -33.87
CA CYS A 62 1.61 -15.41 -33.94
C CYS A 62 2.31 -14.24 -34.65
N ALA A 63 1.76 -13.80 -35.79
CA ALA A 63 2.09 -12.48 -36.34
C ALA A 63 1.64 -11.38 -35.36
N GLU A 64 2.31 -10.22 -35.41
CA GLU A 64 2.36 -9.21 -34.32
C GLU A 64 1.04 -9.00 -33.56
N GLY A 65 1.12 -9.08 -32.23
CA GLY A 65 0.02 -8.91 -31.30
C GLY A 65 -0.83 -10.16 -31.03
N TRP A 66 -1.53 -10.14 -29.89
CA TRP A 66 -2.64 -11.03 -29.57
C TRP A 66 -3.79 -10.85 -30.58
N ASN A 67 -3.73 -11.64 -31.65
CA ASN A 67 -4.71 -11.69 -32.74
C ASN A 67 -5.81 -12.74 -32.48
N THR A 68 -6.87 -12.78 -33.28
CA THR A 68 -8.02 -13.71 -33.08
C THR A 68 -7.68 -15.20 -33.04
N VAL A 69 -6.49 -15.61 -33.50
CA VAL A 69 -5.97 -16.99 -33.42
C VAL A 69 -5.13 -17.21 -32.15
N CYS A 70 -4.47 -16.16 -31.64
CA CYS A 70 -3.60 -16.19 -30.46
C CYS A 70 -4.21 -15.55 -29.20
N GLY A 71 -5.50 -15.22 -29.24
CA GLY A 71 -6.27 -14.60 -28.16
C GLY A 71 -6.40 -13.08 -28.34
N ASN A 72 -7.43 -12.46 -27.75
CA ASN A 72 -7.72 -11.03 -27.90
C ASN A 72 -7.98 -10.38 -26.54
N ILE A 73 -6.92 -10.06 -25.79
CA ILE A 73 -7.03 -9.33 -24.52
C ILE A 73 -6.94 -7.84 -24.83
N ASN A 74 -8.04 -7.13 -24.53
CA ASN A 74 -8.06 -5.67 -24.55
C ASN A 74 -7.32 -5.15 -23.30
N MET A 75 -6.04 -4.83 -23.47
CA MET A 75 -5.17 -4.37 -22.37
C MET A 75 -5.60 -3.00 -21.84
N ASP A 76 -6.11 -2.09 -22.68
CA ASP A 76 -6.63 -0.79 -22.23
C ASP A 76 -7.77 -0.96 -21.22
N LEU A 77 -8.73 -1.85 -21.53
CA LEU A 77 -9.84 -2.19 -20.65
C LEU A 77 -9.36 -2.90 -19.38
N LEU A 78 -8.35 -3.78 -19.49
CA LEU A 78 -7.80 -4.50 -18.35
C LEU A 78 -7.06 -3.56 -17.37
N TRP A 79 -6.24 -2.64 -17.87
CA TRP A 79 -5.63 -1.58 -17.06
C TRP A 79 -6.68 -0.69 -16.41
N LEU A 80 -7.70 -0.26 -17.15
CA LEU A 80 -8.79 0.55 -16.61
C LEU A 80 -9.52 -0.17 -15.48
N MET A 81 -9.85 -1.45 -15.63
CA MET A 81 -10.47 -2.27 -14.58
C MET A 81 -9.58 -2.41 -13.34
N VAL A 82 -8.27 -2.61 -13.52
CA VAL A 82 -7.34 -2.77 -12.40
C VAL A 82 -7.13 -1.46 -11.65
N PHE A 83 -6.91 -0.34 -12.34
CA PHE A 83 -6.78 0.98 -11.70
C PHE A 83 -8.09 1.42 -11.02
N LEU A 84 -9.25 1.17 -11.65
CA LEU A 84 -10.56 1.44 -11.04
C LEU A 84 -10.78 0.58 -9.78
N SER A 85 -10.37 -0.69 -9.80
CA SER A 85 -10.48 -1.55 -8.61
C SER A 85 -9.59 -1.05 -7.46
N ILE A 86 -8.37 -0.58 -7.73
CA ILE A 86 -7.53 0.09 -6.71
C ILE A 86 -8.23 1.31 -6.13
N VAL A 87 -8.85 2.17 -6.95
CA VAL A 87 -9.60 3.34 -6.46
C VAL A 87 -10.77 2.91 -5.57
N ILE A 88 -11.54 1.88 -5.96
CA ILE A 88 -12.63 1.32 -5.13
C ILE A 88 -12.08 0.75 -3.82
N PHE A 89 -10.93 0.07 -3.84
CA PHE A 89 -10.28 -0.38 -2.61
C PHE A 89 -9.91 0.81 -1.71
N LEU A 90 -9.22 1.81 -2.24
CA LEU A 90 -8.73 2.96 -1.46
C LEU A 90 -9.83 3.88 -0.94
N VAL A 91 -10.89 4.12 -1.72
CA VAL A 91 -11.96 5.08 -1.40
C VAL A 91 -13.14 4.43 -0.68
N VAL A 92 -13.44 3.15 -0.94
CA VAL A 92 -14.62 2.46 -0.39
C VAL A 92 -14.24 1.35 0.58
N LEU A 93 -13.43 0.37 0.15
CA LEU A 93 -13.23 -0.84 0.97
C LEU A 93 -12.33 -0.61 2.19
N LEU A 94 -11.28 0.20 2.07
CA LEU A 94 -10.38 0.49 3.19
C LEU A 94 -11.03 1.42 4.23
N PRO A 95 -11.67 2.56 3.88
CA PRO A 95 -12.29 3.42 4.89
C PRO A 95 -13.46 2.73 5.57
N PHE A 96 -14.30 2.00 4.82
CA PHE A 96 -15.37 1.17 5.38
C PHE A 96 -14.81 0.14 6.38
N ALA A 97 -13.73 -0.56 6.02
CA ALA A 97 -13.10 -1.52 6.92
C ALA A 97 -12.53 -0.85 8.19
N ILE A 98 -11.92 0.33 8.06
CA ILE A 98 -11.40 1.09 9.21
C ILE A 98 -12.55 1.48 10.15
N PHE A 99 -13.62 2.11 9.65
CA PHE A 99 -14.78 2.49 10.46
C PHE A 99 -15.52 1.29 11.05
N TYR A 100 -15.61 0.17 10.31
CA TYR A 100 -16.19 -1.07 10.79
C TYR A 100 -15.40 -1.66 11.97
N TYR A 101 -14.06 -1.61 11.94
CA TYR A 101 -13.24 -2.05 13.07
C TYR A 101 -13.26 -1.06 14.24
N GLU A 102 -13.28 0.25 13.97
CA GLU A 102 -13.40 1.28 15.03
C GLU A 102 -14.74 1.18 15.79
N ALA A 103 -15.82 0.80 15.09
CA ALA A 103 -17.13 0.50 15.69
C ALA A 103 -17.22 -0.88 16.40
N ASP A 104 -16.26 -1.79 16.19
CA ASP A 104 -16.17 -3.10 16.87
C ASP A 104 -15.41 -2.99 18.21
N ASP A 105 -14.46 -2.05 18.31
CA ASP A 105 -13.67 -1.76 19.52
C ASP A 105 -14.40 -0.83 20.53
N GLY A 106 -15.61 -0.33 20.19
CA GLY A 106 -16.44 0.52 21.06
C GLY A 106 -17.28 -0.28 22.06
N GLU A 107 -16.83 -0.37 23.32
CA GLU A 107 -17.43 -1.26 24.34
C GLU A 107 -18.85 -0.85 24.83
N ASP A 108 -19.34 0.34 24.46
CA ASP A 108 -20.53 0.98 25.05
C ASP A 108 -21.65 1.36 24.04
N ASN A 109 -22.28 0.41 23.32
CA ASN A 109 -23.60 0.68 22.69
C ASN A 109 -24.42 -0.56 22.26
N PRO A 110 -25.34 -1.09 23.10
CA PRO A 110 -26.14 -2.29 22.78
C PRO A 110 -27.34 -2.04 21.84
N LYS A 111 -27.50 -0.83 21.24
CA LYS A 111 -28.69 -0.44 20.46
C LYS A 111 -28.44 0.04 19.03
N ASN A 112 -27.20 0.37 18.66
CA ASN A 112 -26.87 0.82 17.30
C ASN A 112 -26.34 -0.35 16.47
N SER A 113 -26.77 -0.48 15.21
CA SER A 113 -26.19 -1.50 14.33
C SER A 113 -24.81 -1.04 13.88
N GLN A 114 -23.77 -1.83 14.20
CA GLN A 114 -22.36 -1.56 13.84
C GLN A 114 -22.19 -1.18 12.35
N TRP A 115 -22.97 -1.82 11.48
CA TRP A 115 -23.02 -1.56 10.05
C TRP A 115 -23.61 -0.19 9.69
N GLY A 116 -24.65 0.28 10.41
CA GLY A 116 -25.29 1.56 10.14
C GLY A 116 -24.38 2.75 10.48
N GLU A 117 -23.59 2.63 11.54
CA GLU A 117 -22.62 3.67 11.93
C GLU A 117 -21.43 3.71 10.97
N ALA A 118 -20.87 2.55 10.59
CA ALA A 118 -19.83 2.46 9.57
C ALA A 118 -20.30 3.03 8.21
N ILE A 119 -21.50 2.67 7.73
CA ILE A 119 -22.06 3.17 6.46
C ILE A 119 -22.26 4.70 6.50
N LYS A 120 -22.65 5.27 7.64
CA LYS A 120 -22.82 6.73 7.79
C LYS A 120 -21.49 7.47 7.67
N MET A 121 -20.43 6.96 8.30
CA MET A 121 -19.07 7.55 8.21
C MET A 121 -18.46 7.34 6.81
N GLU A 122 -18.73 6.20 6.20
CA GLU A 122 -18.32 5.85 4.85
C GLU A 122 -18.93 6.80 3.81
N LEU A 123 -20.25 7.05 3.87
CA LEU A 123 -20.92 8.00 2.97
C LEU A 123 -20.32 9.41 3.06
N GLY A 124 -19.91 9.86 4.25
CA GLY A 124 -19.19 11.11 4.44
C GLY A 124 -17.81 11.10 3.77
N THR A 125 -17.08 9.99 3.84
CA THR A 125 -15.75 9.82 3.23
C THR A 125 -15.85 9.79 1.70
N ILE A 126 -16.82 9.05 1.14
CA ILE A 126 -17.11 9.05 -0.30
C ILE A 126 -17.48 10.45 -0.79
N ALA A 127 -18.28 11.21 -0.04
CA ALA A 127 -18.64 12.58 -0.41
C ALA A 127 -17.41 13.51 -0.48
N VAL A 128 -16.49 13.40 0.49
CA VAL A 128 -15.22 14.16 0.48
C VAL A 128 -14.31 13.72 -0.68
N ALA A 129 -14.18 12.42 -0.92
CA ALA A 129 -13.39 11.89 -2.03
C ALA A 129 -13.95 12.31 -3.40
N ALA A 130 -15.27 12.25 -3.59
CA ALA A 130 -15.94 12.70 -4.80
C ALA A 130 -15.75 14.21 -5.05
N ALA A 131 -15.85 15.03 -3.99
CA ALA A 131 -15.57 16.47 -4.08
C ALA A 131 -14.11 16.75 -4.51
N LEU A 132 -13.14 16.04 -3.92
CA LEU A 132 -11.72 16.14 -4.30
C LEU A 132 -11.49 15.71 -5.76
N ILE A 133 -12.06 14.58 -6.18
CA ILE A 133 -11.97 14.10 -7.57
C ILE A 133 -12.60 15.10 -8.55
N THR A 134 -13.73 15.71 -8.19
CA THR A 134 -14.39 16.74 -9.02
C THR A 134 -13.51 17.98 -9.18
N VAL A 135 -12.87 18.45 -8.11
CA VAL A 135 -11.93 19.59 -8.16
C VAL A 135 -10.70 19.25 -9.02
N LEU A 136 -10.14 18.05 -8.88
CA LEU A 136 -9.02 17.60 -9.70
C LEU A 136 -9.42 17.46 -11.18
N TYR A 137 -10.60 16.92 -11.48
CA TYR A 137 -11.12 16.82 -12.85
C TYR A 137 -11.25 18.20 -13.51
N ILE A 138 -11.88 19.17 -12.83
CA ILE A 138 -12.06 20.54 -13.36
C ILE A 138 -10.72 21.27 -13.57
N THR A 139 -9.71 20.97 -12.75
CA THR A 139 -8.42 21.68 -12.80
C THR A 139 -7.38 21.04 -13.73
N SER A 140 -7.37 19.70 -13.86
CA SER A 140 -6.29 18.98 -14.55
C SER A 140 -6.71 17.83 -15.47
N ALA A 141 -7.98 17.71 -15.90
CA ALA A 141 -8.38 16.62 -16.82
C ALA A 141 -7.87 16.75 -18.27
N GLU A 142 -7.48 17.94 -18.71
CA GLU A 142 -7.00 18.17 -20.08
C GLU A 142 -5.54 17.72 -20.26
N SER A 143 -5.23 17.06 -21.38
CA SER A 143 -3.85 16.76 -21.80
C SER A 143 -3.55 17.38 -23.17
N ASN A 144 -2.36 17.98 -23.29
CA ASN A 144 -1.93 18.70 -24.50
C ASN A 144 -0.83 17.90 -25.21
N ILE A 145 -1.25 16.88 -25.96
CA ILE A 145 -0.34 15.94 -26.65
C ILE A 145 0.22 16.59 -27.94
N PRO A 146 1.55 16.76 -28.08
CA PRO A 146 2.14 17.36 -29.27
C PRO A 146 2.17 16.38 -30.44
N MET A 147 1.16 16.42 -31.30
CA MET A 147 1.15 15.64 -32.54
C MET A 147 2.02 16.30 -33.62
N ARG A 148 2.94 15.54 -34.22
CA ARG A 148 3.63 15.94 -35.46
C ARG A 148 2.84 15.37 -36.63
N ALA A 149 2.12 16.22 -37.36
CA ALA A 149 1.48 15.83 -38.60
C ALA A 149 2.55 15.41 -39.61
N LEU A 150 2.52 14.14 -40.02
CA LEU A 150 3.20 13.69 -41.23
C LEU A 150 2.27 14.02 -42.39
N GLU A 151 2.55 15.11 -43.11
CA GLU A 151 1.88 15.44 -44.37
C GLU A 151 2.29 14.41 -45.44
N VAL A 152 1.61 13.27 -45.43
CA VAL A 152 1.63 12.34 -46.56
C VAL A 152 0.74 12.96 -47.63
N ASN A 153 1.37 13.57 -48.64
CA ASN A 153 0.68 14.12 -49.81
C ASN A 153 0.00 13.01 -50.61
N SER A 154 -1.23 12.65 -50.21
CA SER A 154 -2.10 11.77 -50.99
C SER A 154 -2.60 12.51 -52.22
N MET A 155 -1.99 12.22 -53.38
CA MET A 155 -2.49 12.69 -54.68
C MET A 155 -3.78 11.93 -55.06
N SER A 156 -4.88 12.25 -54.38
CA SER A 156 -6.22 11.73 -54.66
C SER A 156 -7.24 12.85 -54.43
N ALA A 157 -7.75 13.44 -55.52
CA ALA A 157 -8.56 14.66 -55.50
C ALA A 157 -10.06 14.39 -55.24
N SER A 158 -10.39 13.55 -54.26
CA SER A 158 -11.77 13.23 -53.92
C SER A 158 -12.01 13.11 -52.42
N GLU A 159 -12.94 13.95 -51.95
CA GLU A 159 -13.63 13.91 -50.65
C GLU A 159 -12.88 14.53 -49.45
N GLY A 160 -13.20 15.80 -49.19
CA GLY A 160 -12.72 16.59 -48.06
C GLY A 160 -13.62 16.53 -46.83
N PHE A 161 -13.05 16.91 -45.69
CA PHE A 161 -13.65 16.88 -44.36
C PHE A 161 -14.85 17.86 -44.22
N GLN A 162 -15.91 17.48 -43.49
CA GLN A 162 -17.04 18.36 -43.17
C GLN A 162 -17.12 18.71 -41.68
N ALA A 163 -17.70 19.87 -41.37
CA ALA A 163 -17.68 20.49 -40.05
C ALA A 163 -18.83 20.03 -39.13
N TYR A 164 -18.56 20.01 -37.83
CA TYR A 164 -19.52 19.76 -36.76
C TYR A 164 -20.32 21.03 -36.40
N VAL A 165 -21.58 20.88 -35.98
CA VAL A 165 -22.50 21.99 -35.63
C VAL A 165 -23.21 21.70 -34.30
N ASP A 166 -23.17 22.68 -33.39
CA ASP A 166 -23.74 22.63 -32.02
C ASP A 166 -25.26 22.94 -31.98
N GLY A 167 -25.94 22.57 -30.87
CA GLY A 167 -27.40 22.78 -30.69
C GLY A 167 -27.90 23.02 -29.25
N THR A 168 -28.82 23.97 -29.09
CA THR A 168 -29.29 24.65 -27.85
C THR A 168 -30.83 24.59 -27.67
N THR A 169 -31.52 24.74 -26.52
CA THR A 169 -31.24 24.99 -25.07
C THR A 169 -32.56 24.94 -24.25
N VAL A 170 -32.51 24.71 -22.91
CA VAL A 170 -33.58 25.05 -21.91
C VAL A 170 -34.88 24.20 -22.06
N SER A 171 -35.83 23.98 -21.12
CA SER A 171 -36.33 24.54 -19.82
C SER A 171 -36.95 23.40 -18.96
N THR A 172 -37.68 23.53 -17.82
CA THR A 172 -37.77 24.36 -16.59
C THR A 172 -39.15 24.07 -15.92
N ALA A 173 -39.25 24.07 -14.57
CA ALA A 173 -40.49 24.04 -13.72
C ALA A 173 -41.29 22.71 -13.64
N ALA A 174 -42.09 22.35 -12.60
CA ALA A 174 -42.45 22.94 -11.29
C ALA A 174 -42.91 21.77 -10.33
N VAL A 175 -42.70 21.66 -9.00
CA VAL A 175 -43.14 22.43 -7.79
C VAL A 175 -44.20 21.70 -6.89
N THR A 176 -43.86 21.54 -5.58
CA THR A 176 -44.67 21.29 -4.33
C THR A 176 -45.50 20.04 -4.00
N ALA A 177 -45.30 19.54 -2.76
CA ALA A 177 -46.30 19.28 -1.69
C ALA A 177 -45.56 19.24 -0.32
N ALA A 178 -45.91 20.02 0.72
CA ALA A 178 -46.81 19.69 1.86
C ALA A 178 -46.42 18.39 2.65
N SER A 179 -46.36 18.32 4.00
CA SER A 179 -46.77 19.24 5.09
C SER A 179 -46.21 18.86 6.49
N ASN A 180 -46.19 19.85 7.41
CA ASN A 180 -46.48 19.83 8.87
C ASN A 180 -45.91 18.80 9.90
N VAL A 181 -45.19 19.36 10.88
CA VAL A 181 -45.44 19.31 12.36
C VAL A 181 -45.01 18.09 13.21
N THR A 182 -43.89 18.33 13.95
CA THR A 182 -43.50 17.94 15.33
C THR A 182 -43.76 16.53 15.91
N VAL A 183 -42.66 15.91 16.40
CA VAL A 183 -42.58 15.29 17.74
C VAL A 183 -41.23 15.65 18.38
N GLN A 184 -41.22 16.21 19.59
CA GLN A 184 -40.00 16.38 20.39
C GLN A 184 -39.73 15.11 21.22
N HIS A 185 -38.59 14.44 21.00
CA HIS A 185 -38.12 13.38 21.88
C HIS A 185 -37.13 13.93 22.92
N LEU A 186 -37.64 14.21 24.12
CA LEU A 186 -36.83 14.44 25.32
C LEU A 186 -36.02 13.17 25.63
N THR A 187 -34.70 13.24 25.46
CA THR A 187 -33.78 12.18 25.85
C THR A 187 -33.01 12.64 27.08
N LEU A 188 -33.43 12.18 28.26
CA LEU A 188 -32.74 12.44 29.52
C LEU A 188 -31.47 11.59 29.60
N THR A 189 -30.34 12.20 29.30
CA THR A 189 -29.02 11.64 29.64
C THR A 189 -28.72 11.96 31.11
N LEU A 190 -28.71 10.94 31.96
CA LEU A 190 -28.15 11.05 33.30
C LEU A 190 -26.63 11.14 33.16
N ASP A 191 -26.08 12.34 33.34
CA ASP A 191 -24.63 12.56 33.38
C ASP A 191 -24.09 12.04 34.72
N GLN A 192 -23.84 10.74 34.81
CA GLN A 192 -23.17 10.14 35.96
C GLN A 192 -21.69 10.51 35.88
N SER A 193 -21.36 11.65 36.47
CA SER A 193 -19.99 12.12 36.65
C SER A 193 -19.18 11.15 37.50
N MET A 194 -18.52 10.18 36.84
CA MET A 194 -17.33 9.57 37.42
C MET A 194 -16.29 10.67 37.58
N ASP A 195 -15.82 10.85 38.82
CA ASP A 195 -14.89 11.92 39.18
C ASP A 195 -13.56 11.71 38.43
N ARG A 196 -13.36 12.48 37.35
CA ARG A 196 -12.15 12.38 36.54
C ARG A 196 -10.96 12.91 37.36
N PRO A 197 -9.83 12.18 37.43
CA PRO A 197 -8.64 12.69 38.09
C PRO A 197 -8.21 14.02 37.45
N GLY A 198 -8.24 15.11 38.23
CA GLY A 198 -7.93 16.46 37.76
C GLY A 198 -8.95 17.56 38.08
N HIS A 199 -9.92 17.34 38.99
CA HIS A 199 -10.72 18.43 39.54
C HIS A 199 -9.82 19.45 40.28
N GLY A 200 -9.96 20.75 39.98
CA GLY A 200 -9.14 21.83 40.57
C GLY A 200 -7.87 22.24 39.81
N GLN A 201 -7.40 21.49 38.80
CA GLN A 201 -6.20 21.87 38.03
C GLN A 201 -6.48 22.92 36.94
N SER A 202 -5.51 23.81 36.74
CA SER A 202 -5.49 24.81 35.66
C SER A 202 -5.59 24.15 34.28
N SER A 203 -6.22 24.84 33.32
CA SER A 203 -6.28 24.41 31.91
C SER A 203 -4.88 24.12 31.33
N TRP A 204 -3.86 24.87 31.78
CA TRP A 204 -2.47 24.67 31.40
C TRP A 204 -1.89 23.37 32.00
N GLU A 205 -2.17 23.08 33.27
CA GLU A 205 -1.73 21.86 33.96
C GLU A 205 -2.36 20.62 33.35
N ARG A 206 -3.67 20.65 33.05
CA ARG A 206 -4.35 19.57 32.32
C ARG A 206 -3.72 19.31 30.95
N LYS A 207 -3.30 20.37 30.24
CA LYS A 207 -2.61 20.26 28.94
C LYS A 207 -1.17 19.74 29.08
N LYS A 208 -0.48 20.06 30.18
CA LYS A 208 0.85 19.53 30.54
C LYS A 208 0.76 18.05 30.93
N GLN A 209 -0.21 17.68 31.76
CA GLN A 209 -0.45 16.30 32.20
C GLN A 209 -0.78 15.39 31.01
N ARG A 210 -1.72 15.78 30.13
CA ARG A 210 -2.01 15.02 28.89
C ARG A 210 -0.78 14.79 28.00
N ARG A 211 0.16 15.76 27.91
CA ARG A 211 1.42 15.56 27.18
C ARG A 211 2.34 14.57 27.90
N LEU A 212 2.42 14.63 29.23
CA LEU A 212 3.21 13.72 30.03
C LEU A 212 2.66 12.29 29.94
N ASP A 213 1.36 12.12 30.11
CA ASP A 213 0.65 10.84 29.99
C ASP A 213 0.83 10.24 28.59
N PHE A 214 0.72 11.06 27.53
CA PHE A 214 0.99 10.64 26.15
C PHE A 214 2.45 10.20 25.94
N VAL A 215 3.42 10.87 26.57
CA VAL A 215 4.84 10.46 26.52
C VAL A 215 5.06 9.15 27.29
N THR A 216 4.47 9.00 28.47
CA THR A 216 4.54 7.78 29.30
C THR A 216 3.88 6.60 28.60
N LEU A 217 2.70 6.78 28.01
CA LEU A 217 1.98 5.78 27.24
C LEU A 217 2.74 5.36 25.97
N ASN A 218 3.40 6.30 25.27
CA ASN A 218 4.27 5.96 24.14
C ASN A 218 5.51 5.15 24.59
N LYS A 219 6.14 5.50 25.72
CA LYS A 219 7.25 4.71 26.30
C LYS A 219 6.79 3.31 26.69
N PHE A 220 5.62 3.18 27.33
CA PHE A 220 5.03 1.90 27.71
C PHE A 220 4.75 1.01 26.49
N LYS A 221 4.12 1.57 25.44
CA LYS A 221 3.91 0.89 24.15
C LYS A 221 5.22 0.41 23.54
N GLN A 222 6.28 1.22 23.61
CA GLN A 222 7.61 0.83 23.13
C GLN A 222 8.24 -0.31 23.95
N SER A 223 8.14 -0.29 25.29
CA SER A 223 8.64 -1.39 26.13
C SER A 223 7.87 -2.70 25.93
N VAL A 224 6.55 -2.65 25.76
CA VAL A 224 5.73 -3.84 25.48
C VAL A 224 6.09 -4.41 24.10
N TYR A 225 6.22 -3.56 23.08
CA TYR A 225 6.62 -3.96 21.72
C TYR A 225 7.93 -4.76 21.70
N LEU A 226 8.91 -4.37 22.52
CA LEU A 226 10.22 -5.01 22.64
C LEU A 226 10.13 -6.33 23.43
N LEU A 227 9.40 -6.32 24.56
CA LEU A 227 9.19 -7.52 25.37
C LEU A 227 8.49 -8.63 24.58
N GLU A 228 7.53 -8.28 23.72
CA GLU A 228 6.93 -9.22 22.75
C GLU A 228 7.96 -9.82 21.78
N GLY A 229 8.94 -9.02 21.34
CA GLY A 229 10.04 -9.46 20.48
C GLY A 229 10.93 -10.48 21.19
N ASP A 230 11.43 -10.12 22.38
CA ASP A 230 12.22 -11.00 23.24
C ASP A 230 11.49 -12.33 23.54
N VAL A 231 10.17 -12.29 23.76
CA VAL A 231 9.34 -13.50 23.99
C VAL A 231 9.23 -14.37 22.73
N VAL A 232 9.16 -13.79 21.53
CA VAL A 232 9.17 -14.54 20.27
C VAL A 232 10.54 -15.18 20.02
N ASP A 233 11.63 -14.44 20.23
CA ASP A 233 12.99 -14.96 20.09
C ASP A 233 13.28 -16.08 21.11
N LEU A 234 12.78 -15.95 22.35
CA LEU A 234 12.88 -17.00 23.36
C LEU A 234 12.09 -18.26 22.97
N LYS A 235 10.89 -18.12 22.40
CA LYS A 235 10.13 -19.27 21.85
C LYS A 235 10.86 -19.97 20.70
N LEU A 236 11.50 -19.22 19.80
CA LEU A 236 12.35 -19.78 18.75
C LEU A 236 13.51 -20.61 19.34
N CYS A 237 14.13 -20.13 20.42
CA CYS A 237 15.22 -20.82 21.11
C CYS A 237 14.80 -22.06 21.92
N HIS A 238 13.58 -22.11 22.46
CA HIS A 238 13.12 -23.20 23.34
C HIS A 238 12.14 -24.18 22.69
N GLU A 239 11.15 -23.69 21.93
CA GLU A 239 10.02 -24.51 21.47
C GLU A 239 10.20 -24.97 20.01
N GLU A 240 10.75 -24.11 19.13
CA GLU A 240 10.93 -24.42 17.70
C GLU A 240 12.33 -24.93 17.32
N TYR A 241 13.32 -24.88 18.21
CA TYR A 241 14.70 -25.34 17.93
C TYR A 241 14.76 -26.76 17.33
N ARG A 242 13.89 -27.66 17.80
CA ARG A 242 13.83 -29.07 17.34
C ARG A 242 13.29 -29.25 15.91
N ASN A 243 12.77 -28.20 15.29
CA ASN A 243 12.19 -28.19 13.93
C ASN A 243 12.92 -27.18 13.01
N PHE A 244 14.13 -26.77 13.38
CA PHE A 244 14.89 -25.76 12.64
C PHE A 244 15.57 -26.34 11.39
N ASN A 245 14.96 -26.14 10.21
CA ASN A 245 15.56 -26.54 8.93
C ASN A 245 16.82 -25.69 8.63
N PRO A 246 18.04 -26.28 8.56
CA PRO A 246 19.28 -25.54 8.33
C PRO A 246 19.37 -24.91 6.92
N LEU A 247 18.52 -25.35 5.99
CA LEU A 247 18.41 -24.76 4.65
C LEU A 247 17.78 -23.34 4.66
N LYS A 248 16.99 -22.99 5.68
CA LYS A 248 16.29 -21.68 5.74
C LYS A 248 17.28 -20.49 5.79
N PRO A 249 18.35 -20.49 6.62
CA PRO A 249 19.41 -19.47 6.56
C PRO A 249 20.12 -19.36 5.20
N PHE A 250 20.53 -20.47 4.60
CA PHE A 250 21.23 -20.45 3.29
C PHE A 250 20.33 -19.88 2.18
N PHE A 251 19.05 -20.26 2.14
CA PHE A 251 18.09 -19.69 1.21
C PHE A 251 17.91 -18.17 1.41
N LYS A 252 17.82 -17.70 2.66
CA LYS A 252 17.75 -16.26 2.97
C LYS A 252 19.01 -15.50 2.55
N LEU A 253 20.20 -16.10 2.70
CA LEU A 253 21.46 -15.52 2.25
C LEU A 253 21.51 -15.40 0.72
N LEU A 254 21.19 -16.48 0.01
CA LEU A 254 21.14 -16.51 -1.45
C LEU A 254 20.17 -15.46 -2.01
N LEU A 255 18.96 -15.38 -1.45
CA LEU A 255 17.96 -14.37 -1.81
C LEU A 255 18.46 -12.94 -1.53
N GLY A 256 19.23 -12.74 -0.47
CA GLY A 256 19.89 -11.47 -0.16
C GLY A 256 20.94 -11.07 -1.21
N CYS A 257 21.78 -12.00 -1.65
CA CYS A 257 22.76 -11.76 -2.71
C CYS A 257 22.08 -11.40 -4.05
N ILE A 258 21.06 -12.14 -4.46
CA ILE A 258 20.28 -11.86 -5.68
C ILE A 258 19.61 -10.49 -5.57
N ALA A 259 18.98 -10.18 -4.43
CA ALA A 259 18.36 -8.88 -4.18
C ALA A 259 19.36 -7.71 -4.21
N SER A 260 20.62 -7.94 -3.81
CA SER A 260 21.69 -6.93 -3.92
C SER A 260 22.09 -6.69 -5.37
N ILE A 261 22.21 -7.74 -6.20
CA ILE A 261 22.55 -7.62 -7.63
C ILE A 261 21.45 -6.84 -8.37
N ILE A 262 20.18 -7.18 -8.15
CA ILE A 262 19.03 -6.47 -8.74
C ILE A 262 19.00 -5.00 -8.30
N SER A 263 19.33 -4.69 -7.03
CA SER A 263 19.46 -3.30 -6.56
C SER A 263 20.52 -2.53 -7.31
N CYS A 264 21.72 -3.10 -7.47
CA CYS A 264 22.81 -2.48 -8.22
C CYS A 264 22.44 -2.25 -9.69
N MET A 265 21.78 -3.22 -10.33
CA MET A 265 21.28 -3.08 -11.70
C MET A 265 20.27 -1.93 -11.85
N TRP A 266 19.34 -1.77 -10.90
CA TRP A 266 18.43 -0.63 -10.86
C TRP A 266 19.18 0.71 -10.73
N PHE A 267 20.16 0.83 -9.82
CA PHE A 267 20.96 2.06 -9.69
C PHE A 267 21.71 2.40 -10.98
N PHE A 268 22.34 1.42 -11.65
CA PHE A 268 23.02 1.66 -12.92
C PHE A 268 22.04 2.04 -14.04
N HIS A 269 20.87 1.42 -14.11
CA HIS A 269 19.85 1.76 -15.11
C HIS A 269 19.38 3.21 -14.97
N ILE A 270 19.05 3.63 -13.74
CA ILE A 270 18.63 5.01 -13.48
C ILE A 270 19.75 6.01 -13.83
N ALA A 271 21.00 5.68 -13.49
CA ALA A 271 22.17 6.53 -13.78
C ALA A 271 22.50 6.67 -15.27
N LEU A 272 22.37 5.60 -16.07
CA LEU A 272 22.81 5.57 -17.46
C LEU A 272 21.70 5.87 -18.48
N TYR A 273 20.46 5.51 -18.15
CA TYR A 273 19.31 5.61 -19.05
C TYR A 273 18.37 6.77 -18.70
N MET A 274 18.01 6.93 -17.42
CA MET A 274 16.93 7.84 -16.99
C MET A 274 17.40 9.26 -16.66
N LEU A 275 18.62 9.40 -16.16
CA LEU A 275 19.19 10.66 -15.67
C LEU A 275 19.53 11.67 -16.79
N PRO A 276 20.23 11.29 -17.88
CA PRO A 276 20.57 12.21 -18.95
C PRO A 276 19.43 12.34 -19.99
N ASN A 277 19.19 13.56 -20.48
CA ASN A 277 18.14 13.87 -21.49
C ASN A 277 18.25 13.06 -22.79
N THR A 278 19.42 12.49 -23.05
CA THR A 278 19.69 11.49 -24.09
C THR A 278 20.35 10.30 -23.41
N PRO A 279 19.78 9.07 -23.49
CA PRO A 279 20.30 7.92 -22.75
C PRO A 279 21.72 7.58 -23.23
N LEU A 280 22.64 7.40 -22.27
CA LEU A 280 24.03 7.04 -22.57
C LEU A 280 24.15 5.56 -22.95
N LEU A 281 23.37 4.71 -22.28
CA LEU A 281 23.27 3.29 -22.58
C LEU A 281 21.88 2.76 -22.16
N PRO A 282 21.09 2.16 -23.07
CA PRO A 282 19.81 1.52 -22.74
C PRO A 282 20.02 0.16 -22.06
N PHE A 283 20.64 0.18 -20.88
CA PHE A 283 21.24 -0.98 -20.21
C PHE A 283 20.26 -2.16 -19.98
N LEU A 284 19.22 -1.98 -19.15
CA LEU A 284 18.24 -3.05 -18.91
C LEU A 284 17.39 -3.37 -20.15
N ASN A 285 17.04 -2.35 -20.94
CA ASN A 285 16.26 -2.54 -22.16
C ASN A 285 16.99 -3.44 -23.17
N THR A 286 18.30 -3.23 -23.35
CA THR A 286 19.14 -4.10 -24.20
C THR A 286 19.23 -5.51 -23.62
N TYR A 287 19.31 -5.66 -22.29
CA TYR A 287 19.29 -6.96 -21.64
C TYR A 287 17.98 -7.71 -21.88
N PHE A 288 16.81 -7.06 -21.74
CA PHE A 288 15.51 -7.70 -21.99
C PHE A 288 15.33 -8.08 -23.47
N ILE A 289 15.64 -7.16 -24.40
CA ILE A 289 15.60 -7.43 -25.85
C ILE A 289 16.56 -8.57 -26.24
N TRP A 290 17.74 -8.65 -25.61
CA TRP A 290 18.69 -9.73 -25.85
C TRP A 290 18.18 -11.07 -25.31
N PHE A 291 17.53 -11.08 -24.14
CA PHE A 291 17.04 -12.30 -23.51
C PHE A 291 15.82 -12.89 -24.26
N ASP A 292 14.94 -12.04 -24.78
CA ASP A 292 13.80 -12.45 -25.62
C ASP A 292 14.21 -13.13 -26.93
N ARG A 293 15.37 -12.79 -27.50
CA ARG A 293 15.91 -13.49 -28.69
C ARG A 293 16.20 -14.96 -28.44
N TRP A 294 16.39 -15.36 -27.18
CA TRP A 294 16.62 -16.75 -26.81
C TRP A 294 15.29 -17.46 -26.53
N PHE A 295 14.38 -16.80 -25.80
CA PHE A 295 12.99 -17.22 -25.64
C PHE A 295 12.12 -16.02 -25.19
N PRO A 296 11.06 -15.61 -25.91
CA PRO A 296 10.28 -14.40 -25.59
C PRO A 296 9.58 -14.38 -24.21
N LEU A 297 9.42 -15.55 -23.59
CA LEU A 297 8.88 -15.67 -22.24
C LEU A 297 9.93 -15.31 -21.16
N PHE A 298 11.23 -15.32 -21.50
CA PHE A 298 12.30 -15.05 -20.55
C PHE A 298 12.57 -13.56 -20.32
N GLY A 299 12.53 -12.70 -21.34
CA GLY A 299 12.62 -11.25 -21.15
C GLY A 299 11.38 -10.73 -20.40
N THR A 300 10.18 -11.15 -20.81
CA THR A 300 8.92 -10.79 -20.13
C THR A 300 8.88 -11.25 -18.66
N ILE A 301 9.29 -12.50 -18.34
CA ILE A 301 9.47 -12.91 -16.93
C ILE A 301 10.52 -12.06 -16.21
N SER A 302 11.64 -11.74 -16.85
CA SER A 302 12.69 -10.95 -16.20
C SER A 302 12.21 -9.54 -15.85
N VAL A 303 11.43 -8.88 -16.72
CA VAL A 303 10.76 -7.61 -16.41
C VAL A 303 9.82 -7.76 -15.21
N GLY A 304 9.03 -8.84 -15.15
CA GLY A 304 8.22 -9.15 -13.97
C GLY A 304 9.02 -9.32 -12.67
N ILE A 305 10.23 -9.87 -12.74
CA ILE A 305 11.14 -9.96 -11.58
C ILE A 305 11.67 -8.57 -11.19
N PHE A 306 12.06 -7.72 -12.14
CA PHE A 306 12.53 -6.37 -11.85
C PHE A 306 11.43 -5.45 -11.32
N SER A 307 10.19 -5.55 -11.81
CA SER A 307 9.06 -4.75 -11.36
C SER A 307 8.52 -5.20 -10.00
N SER A 308 8.30 -6.51 -9.80
CA SER A 308 7.90 -7.07 -8.49
C SER A 308 8.95 -6.81 -7.40
N TYR A 309 10.23 -6.76 -7.75
CA TYR A 309 11.29 -6.38 -6.82
C TYR A 309 11.11 -4.97 -6.25
N LEU A 310 10.67 -3.98 -7.05
CA LEU A 310 10.42 -2.63 -6.55
C LEU A 310 9.25 -2.61 -5.57
N LEU A 311 8.15 -3.30 -5.88
CA LEU A 311 7.01 -3.42 -4.96
C LEU A 311 7.42 -4.16 -3.68
N ALA A 312 8.19 -5.25 -3.78
CA ALA A 312 8.71 -5.97 -2.61
C ALA A 312 9.65 -5.10 -1.74
N CYS A 313 10.39 -4.17 -2.34
CA CYS A 313 11.19 -3.17 -1.63
C CYS A 313 10.29 -2.14 -0.93
N ALA A 314 9.25 -1.64 -1.59
CA ALA A 314 8.26 -0.74 -0.99
C ALA A 314 7.52 -1.39 0.20
N VAL A 315 7.06 -2.64 0.04
CA VAL A 315 6.43 -3.44 1.09
C VAL A 315 7.38 -3.61 2.28
N LYS A 316 8.65 -4.01 2.05
CA LYS A 316 9.67 -4.05 3.12
C LYS A 316 9.92 -2.67 3.75
N GLY A 317 9.81 -1.59 2.97
CA GLY A 317 9.79 -0.22 3.44
C GLY A 317 8.68 0.01 4.46
N CYS A 318 7.43 -0.37 4.16
CA CYS A 318 6.31 -0.28 5.10
C CYS A 318 6.51 -1.10 6.38
N PHE A 319 7.19 -2.26 6.30
CA PHE A 319 7.58 -3.03 7.50
C PHE A 319 8.67 -2.32 8.33
N LYS A 320 9.68 -1.70 7.70
CA LYS A 320 10.82 -1.08 8.39
C LYS A 320 10.54 0.33 8.90
N PHE A 321 9.81 1.15 8.15
CA PHE A 321 9.58 2.57 8.40
C PHE A 321 8.37 2.85 9.31
N GLY A 322 8.07 1.92 10.23
CA GLY A 322 6.91 1.90 11.14
C GLY A 322 6.90 2.96 12.24
N MET A 323 7.39 4.17 11.98
CA MET A 323 7.35 5.32 12.90
C MET A 323 7.16 6.64 12.16
N ARG A 324 6.16 7.42 12.60
CA ARG A 324 5.89 8.86 12.33
C ARG A 324 6.67 9.47 11.15
N CYS A 325 6.23 9.21 9.93
CA CYS A 325 6.71 9.95 8.76
C CYS A 325 5.93 11.27 8.65
N PHE A 326 6.61 12.38 8.97
CA PHE A 326 6.23 13.81 8.90
C PHE A 326 4.82 14.26 9.35
N CYS A 327 3.73 13.65 8.85
CA CYS A 327 2.35 13.98 9.21
C CYS A 327 1.48 12.78 9.64
N ILE A 328 1.88 11.52 9.39
CA ILE A 328 1.02 10.34 9.59
C ILE A 328 1.69 9.32 10.53
N ALA A 329 0.91 8.77 11.47
CA ALA A 329 1.33 7.70 12.37
C ALA A 329 1.25 6.34 11.67
N LEU A 330 2.26 6.01 10.86
CA LEU A 330 2.38 4.69 10.23
C LEU A 330 2.61 3.64 11.32
N HIS A 331 1.67 2.69 11.45
CA HIS A 331 1.77 1.61 12.42
C HIS A 331 2.72 0.50 11.91
N PRO A 332 3.69 0.03 12.71
CA PRO A 332 4.60 -1.03 12.28
C PRO A 332 3.85 -2.35 12.08
N MET A 333 3.94 -2.93 10.88
CA MET A 333 3.44 -4.28 10.65
C MET A 333 4.35 -5.32 11.34
N LYS A 334 3.78 -6.16 12.19
CA LYS A 334 4.38 -7.40 12.71
C LYS A 334 3.73 -8.61 12.04
N LEU A 335 4.54 -9.52 11.48
CA LEU A 335 4.04 -10.82 11.01
C LEU A 335 3.39 -11.56 12.20
N HIS A 336 2.16 -12.05 12.02
CA HIS A 336 1.32 -12.67 13.06
C HIS A 336 0.93 -11.79 14.29
N GLY A 337 1.28 -10.50 14.31
CA GLY A 337 1.03 -9.60 15.46
C GLY A 337 0.48 -8.21 15.12
N THR A 338 0.10 -7.94 13.87
CA THR A 338 -0.49 -6.64 13.47
C THR A 338 -1.99 -6.63 13.78
N TYR A 339 -2.47 -5.58 14.45
CA TYR A 339 -3.92 -5.33 14.60
C TYR A 339 -4.59 -5.14 13.24
N MET A 340 -5.84 -5.60 13.09
CA MET A 340 -6.49 -5.65 11.77
C MET A 340 -6.64 -4.26 11.12
N ASN A 341 -7.04 -3.25 11.90
CA ASN A 341 -7.11 -1.85 11.46
C ASN A 341 -5.74 -1.34 10.94
N SER A 342 -4.67 -1.61 11.69
CA SER A 342 -3.29 -1.29 11.29
C SER A 342 -2.82 -2.03 10.03
N LEU A 343 -3.29 -3.25 9.79
CA LEU A 343 -2.99 -4.01 8.58
C LEU A 343 -3.71 -3.41 7.35
N VAL A 344 -4.98 -3.04 7.51
CA VAL A 344 -5.81 -2.38 6.48
C VAL A 344 -5.22 -1.01 6.09
N PHE A 345 -4.78 -0.21 7.06
CA PHE A 345 -4.11 1.07 6.78
C PHE A 345 -2.82 0.88 5.94
N ASN A 346 -1.94 -0.04 6.34
CA ASN A 346 -0.69 -0.29 5.61
C ASN A 346 -0.93 -0.93 4.24
N LEU A 347 -1.98 -1.73 4.08
CA LEU A 347 -2.41 -2.26 2.79
C LEU A 347 -2.76 -1.13 1.81
N GLY A 348 -3.42 -0.06 2.29
CA GLY A 348 -3.66 1.15 1.49
C GLY A 348 -2.39 1.82 1.01
N LEU A 349 -1.34 1.88 1.84
CA LEU A 349 -0.03 2.40 1.44
C LEU A 349 0.65 1.51 0.37
N VAL A 350 0.52 0.19 0.48
CA VAL A 350 1.05 -0.75 -0.53
C VAL A 350 0.30 -0.62 -1.87
N LEU A 351 -1.04 -0.55 -1.84
CA LEU A 351 -1.88 -0.33 -3.03
C LEU A 351 -1.58 1.03 -3.69
N LEU A 352 -1.44 2.10 -2.90
CA LEU A 352 -1.06 3.42 -3.39
C LEU A 352 0.35 3.43 -4.00
N CYS A 353 1.27 2.59 -3.50
CA CYS A 353 2.63 2.47 -4.03
C CYS A 353 2.73 1.59 -5.29
N ALA A 354 1.76 0.70 -5.56
CA ALA A 354 1.75 -0.12 -6.76
C ALA A 354 1.68 0.72 -8.06
N ILE A 355 0.82 1.76 -8.09
CA ILE A 355 0.66 2.64 -9.25
C ILE A 355 1.98 3.35 -9.64
N PRO A 356 2.67 4.12 -8.76
CA PRO A 356 3.94 4.76 -9.11
C PRO A 356 5.07 3.75 -9.33
N SER A 357 5.00 2.54 -8.76
CA SER A 357 5.97 1.47 -9.06
C SER A 357 5.85 1.02 -10.52
N VAL A 358 4.62 0.81 -11.01
CA VAL A 358 4.35 0.49 -12.42
C VAL A 358 4.72 1.66 -13.34
N GLN A 359 4.32 2.88 -12.99
CA GLN A 359 4.65 4.08 -13.79
C GLN A 359 6.17 4.30 -13.90
N PHE A 360 6.92 4.06 -12.83
CA PHE A 360 8.37 4.13 -12.85
C PHE A 360 9.00 3.02 -13.70
N CYS A 361 8.39 1.82 -13.72
CA CYS A 361 8.82 0.75 -14.63
C CYS A 361 8.56 1.11 -16.10
N ASP A 362 7.40 1.68 -16.46
CA ASP A 362 7.10 2.17 -17.82
C ASP A 362 8.11 3.24 -18.29
N GLN A 363 8.42 4.19 -17.41
CA GLN A 363 9.42 5.20 -17.73
C GLN A 363 10.82 4.57 -17.90
N ALA A 364 11.18 3.61 -17.05
CA ALA A 364 12.45 2.90 -17.11
C ALA A 364 12.58 1.97 -18.32
N PHE A 365 11.49 1.33 -18.77
CA PHE A 365 11.52 0.27 -19.77
C PHE A 365 10.96 0.67 -21.14
N ALA A 366 10.75 1.99 -21.34
CA ALA A 366 10.29 2.70 -22.54
C ALA A 366 10.69 2.16 -23.94
N ASP A 367 11.88 1.55 -24.10
CA ASP A 367 12.30 0.94 -25.38
C ASP A 367 11.77 -0.48 -25.58
N TYR A 368 11.56 -1.20 -24.47
CA TYR A 368 11.13 -2.60 -24.38
C TYR A 368 9.60 -2.73 -24.26
N ASP A 369 8.95 -1.87 -23.47
CA ASP A 369 7.49 -1.80 -23.33
C ASP A 369 6.79 -0.97 -24.43
N ARG A 370 7.52 -0.66 -25.51
CA ARG A 370 7.02 0.13 -26.63
C ARG A 370 5.76 -0.50 -27.22
N LEU A 371 4.79 0.34 -27.60
CA LEU A 371 3.48 -0.01 -28.16
C LEU A 371 2.53 -0.76 -27.19
N THR A 372 2.81 -0.80 -25.88
CA THR A 372 1.85 -1.29 -24.87
C THR A 372 0.72 -0.30 -24.59
N ALA A 373 -0.39 -0.81 -24.03
CA ALA A 373 -1.49 0.02 -23.55
C ALA A 373 -1.03 0.93 -22.40
N LEU A 374 -0.24 0.36 -21.46
CA LEU A 374 0.36 1.11 -20.36
C LEU A 374 1.17 2.31 -20.86
N ARG A 375 1.98 2.12 -21.91
CA ARG A 375 2.82 3.18 -22.47
C ARG A 375 2.03 4.34 -23.06
N THR A 376 0.87 4.04 -23.63
CA THR A 376 -0.05 5.06 -24.16
C THR A 376 -0.70 5.85 -23.03
N LEU A 377 -1.10 5.17 -21.95
CA LEU A 377 -1.76 5.78 -20.78
C LEU A 377 -0.77 6.60 -19.93
N MET A 378 0.34 6.01 -19.51
CA MET A 378 1.35 6.62 -18.63
C MET A 378 2.29 7.55 -19.41
N GLY A 379 2.92 7.03 -20.46
CA GLY A 379 3.97 7.73 -21.23
C GLY A 379 3.46 8.82 -22.19
N VAL A 380 2.15 8.89 -22.46
CA VAL A 380 1.56 9.96 -23.29
C VAL A 380 0.49 10.73 -22.53
N GLN A 381 -0.63 10.11 -22.15
CA GLN A 381 -1.77 10.85 -21.59
C GLN A 381 -1.42 11.53 -20.26
N ILE A 382 -0.79 10.80 -19.32
CA ILE A 382 -0.38 11.33 -18.02
C ILE A 382 0.85 12.24 -18.13
N HIS A 383 1.80 11.93 -19.02
CA HIS A 383 2.98 12.77 -19.27
C HIS A 383 2.57 14.19 -19.72
N TYR A 384 1.60 14.31 -20.63
CA TYR A 384 1.16 15.60 -21.19
C TYR A 384 -0.03 16.24 -20.47
N LEU A 385 -0.37 15.78 -19.26
CA LEU A 385 -1.46 16.31 -18.45
C LEU A 385 -1.18 17.74 -17.96
N LYS A 386 -2.21 18.61 -18.02
CA LYS A 386 -2.15 20.02 -17.63
C LYS A 386 -1.71 20.16 -16.16
N GLY A 387 -0.62 20.90 -15.94
CA GLY A 387 0.00 21.11 -14.62
C GLY A 387 1.08 20.09 -14.26
N MET A 388 0.92 18.81 -14.61
CA MET A 388 1.90 17.76 -14.29
C MET A 388 3.06 17.67 -15.29
N ARG A 389 2.84 18.06 -16.55
CA ARG A 389 3.86 17.99 -17.63
C ARG A 389 5.26 18.46 -17.23
N THR A 390 5.38 19.61 -16.56
CA THR A 390 6.68 20.15 -16.13
C THR A 390 7.45 19.19 -15.21
N ILE A 391 6.75 18.42 -14.39
CA ILE A 391 7.36 17.49 -13.43
C ILE A 391 7.94 16.27 -14.17
N TRP A 392 7.29 15.85 -15.26
CA TRP A 392 7.74 14.77 -16.12
C TRP A 392 8.84 15.21 -17.09
N ASP A 393 8.69 16.36 -17.76
CA ASP A 393 9.69 16.90 -18.70
C ASP A 393 11.07 17.15 -18.02
N TYR A 394 11.09 17.43 -16.70
CA TYR A 394 12.32 17.56 -15.91
C TYR A 394 12.69 16.32 -15.07
N ASN A 395 12.01 15.18 -15.24
CA ASN A 395 12.26 13.92 -14.51
C ASN A 395 12.32 14.05 -12.97
N ILE A 396 11.60 15.02 -12.38
CA ILE A 396 11.79 15.44 -10.98
C ILE A 396 11.60 14.28 -9.99
N PHE A 397 10.63 13.41 -10.25
CA PHE A 397 10.39 12.21 -9.43
C PHE A 397 11.54 11.19 -9.47
N VAL A 398 12.22 11.06 -10.63
CA VAL A 398 13.39 10.18 -10.80
C VAL A 398 14.57 10.70 -9.97
N TYR A 399 14.81 12.02 -10.00
CA TYR A 399 15.81 12.64 -9.12
C TYR A 399 15.45 12.45 -7.64
N ALA A 400 14.18 12.64 -7.26
CA ALA A 400 13.75 12.48 -5.87
C ALA A 400 13.93 11.06 -5.34
N ILE A 401 13.51 10.03 -6.08
CA ILE A 401 13.67 8.63 -5.65
C ILE A 401 15.15 8.20 -5.64
N LEU A 402 15.98 8.69 -6.56
CA LEU A 402 17.42 8.44 -6.56
C LEU A 402 18.13 9.11 -5.38
N ILE A 403 17.82 10.38 -5.06
CA ILE A 403 18.40 11.08 -3.90
C ILE A 403 18.00 10.38 -2.59
N ILE A 404 16.73 10.02 -2.42
CA ILE A 404 16.24 9.35 -1.21
C ILE A 404 16.85 7.94 -1.07
N SER A 405 16.96 7.18 -2.17
CA SER A 405 17.57 5.84 -2.15
C SER A 405 19.08 5.89 -1.88
N LEU A 406 19.81 6.86 -2.43
CA LEU A 406 21.24 7.05 -2.11
C LEU A 406 21.47 7.51 -0.66
N ILE A 407 20.66 8.45 -0.15
CA ILE A 407 20.74 8.89 1.26
C ILE A 407 20.44 7.72 2.20
N THR A 408 19.37 6.96 1.95
CA THR A 408 19.01 5.80 2.79
C THR A 408 20.03 4.67 2.70
N ALA A 409 20.57 4.38 1.51
CA ALA A 409 21.69 3.43 1.34
C ALA A 409 22.93 3.88 2.11
N GLY A 410 23.33 5.16 1.99
CA GLY A 410 24.46 5.73 2.72
C GLY A 410 24.30 5.66 4.25
N ILE A 411 23.10 5.98 4.76
CA ILE A 411 22.78 5.86 6.19
C ILE A 411 22.85 4.41 6.66
N LEU A 412 22.33 3.46 5.88
CA LEU A 412 22.35 2.04 6.23
C LEU A 412 23.75 1.42 6.13
N LEU A 413 24.59 1.86 5.19
CA LEU A 413 26.00 1.44 5.10
C LEU A 413 26.83 2.01 6.25
N ALA A 414 26.64 3.29 6.60
CA ALA A 414 27.34 3.92 7.72
C ALA A 414 26.86 3.42 9.09
N LYS A 415 25.63 2.91 9.17
CA LYS A 415 25.00 2.45 10.41
C LYS A 415 24.19 1.15 10.18
N PRO A 416 24.87 0.01 9.91
CA PRO A 416 24.23 -1.24 9.51
C PRO A 416 23.40 -1.92 10.61
N ARG A 417 23.54 -1.44 11.86
CA ARG A 417 22.79 -1.92 13.01
C ARG A 417 21.88 -0.80 13.50
N ASP A 418 20.58 -0.98 13.30
CA ASP A 418 19.56 -0.28 14.09
C ASP A 418 19.96 -0.47 15.56
N ARG A 419 20.31 0.63 16.25
CA ARG A 419 20.71 0.52 17.65
C ARG A 419 19.53 -0.05 18.40
N ALA A 420 19.82 -1.06 19.21
CA ALA A 420 18.97 -1.49 20.31
C ALA A 420 18.37 -0.24 20.96
N SER A 421 17.05 -0.27 21.14
CA SER A 421 16.22 0.90 21.40
C SER A 421 16.72 1.75 22.59
N PRO A 422 16.23 2.98 22.78
CA PRO A 422 16.50 3.72 24.02
C PRO A 422 16.14 2.92 25.29
N VAL A 423 15.24 1.94 25.18
CA VAL A 423 14.86 1.02 26.27
C VAL A 423 15.95 -0.03 26.55
N ASP A 424 16.81 -0.38 25.59
CA ASP A 424 17.94 -1.29 25.81
C ASP A 424 19.08 -0.63 26.59
N ASP A 425 19.30 0.68 26.41
CA ASP A 425 20.19 1.44 27.29
C ASP A 425 19.58 1.62 28.69
N ILE A 426 18.26 1.71 28.81
CA ILE A 426 17.56 1.68 30.11
C ILE A 426 17.66 0.28 30.75
N ARG A 427 17.45 -0.79 29.99
CA ARG A 427 17.61 -2.19 30.43
C ARG A 427 19.02 -2.44 30.94
N LYS A 428 20.06 -2.03 30.20
CA LYS A 428 21.46 -2.14 30.65
C LYS A 428 21.76 -1.31 31.89
N ARG A 429 21.09 -0.16 32.09
CA ARG A 429 21.19 0.60 33.35
C ARG A 429 20.54 -0.16 34.51
N ILE A 430 19.35 -0.73 34.31
CA ILE A 430 18.65 -1.55 35.32
C ILE A 430 19.45 -2.82 35.64
N GLU A 431 19.95 -3.54 34.62
CA GLU A 431 20.81 -4.72 34.79
C GLU A 431 22.13 -4.41 35.51
N ARG A 432 22.70 -3.21 35.32
CA ARG A 432 23.81 -2.71 36.15
C ARG A 432 23.36 -2.44 37.58
N GLN A 433 22.32 -1.65 37.79
CA GLN A 433 21.80 -1.34 39.13
C GLN A 433 21.46 -2.61 39.95
N VAL A 434 20.82 -3.60 39.33
CA VAL A 434 20.53 -4.90 39.96
C VAL A 434 21.81 -5.66 40.28
N ARG A 435 22.80 -5.68 39.38
CA ARG A 435 24.10 -6.32 39.62
C ARG A 435 24.88 -5.63 40.75
N ASP A 436 24.91 -4.30 40.76
CA ASP A 436 25.62 -3.51 41.76
C ASP A 436 24.96 -3.67 43.15
N THR A 437 23.61 -3.74 43.19
CA THR A 437 22.85 -4.03 44.42
C THR A 437 23.06 -5.47 44.90
N ALA A 438 23.09 -6.44 43.98
CA ALA A 438 23.36 -7.84 44.33
C ALA A 438 24.80 -8.04 44.84
N ALA A 439 25.77 -7.32 44.28
CA ALA A 439 27.15 -7.30 44.77
C ALA A 439 27.23 -6.66 46.17
N ALA A 440 26.56 -5.53 46.39
CA ALA A 440 26.49 -4.87 47.70
C ALA A 440 25.82 -5.71 48.79
N ASN A 441 24.89 -6.61 48.43
CA ASN A 441 24.25 -7.56 49.34
C ASN A 441 25.04 -8.87 49.52
N SER A 442 26.23 -9.01 48.91
CA SER A 442 27.09 -10.20 49.00
C SER A 442 28.40 -9.96 49.77
N VAL A 443 28.52 -8.78 50.39
CA VAL A 443 29.58 -8.35 51.31
C VAL A 443 28.98 -8.16 52.69
#